data_AF-A0A6S7LS56-F1
#
_entry.id   AF-A0A6S7LS56-F1
#
_cell.length_a   1.000
_cell.length_b   1.000
_cell.length_c   1.000
_cell.angle_alpha   90.00
_cell.angle_beta   90.00
_cell.angle_gamma   90.00
#
_symmetry.space_group_name_H-M   'P 1'
#
loop_
_entity.id
_entity.type
_entity.pdbx_description
1 polymer ?
#
loop_
_entity_poly.entity_id
_entity_poly.type
_entity_poly.pdbx_seq_one_letter_code
_entity_poly.pdbx_strand_id
1 'polypeptide(L)'
;ELILLWNGFRILYKRPDLVKSLLELVHESQRKQSNTRSDGYVYKIEDVCLLKLLEGMCVRCLNQKELAMLCFQQVLTHESEFAEGSYIAAYTCAEMGFMHLDNGDVTTGKHHLEVAR
;
A
#
# COMPACT_ATOMS: atom_id res chain seq x y z
N GLU A 1 -11.62 5.26 9.30
CA GLU A 1 -10.84 6.40 8.78
C GLU A 1 -10.04 6.06 7.50
N LEU A 2 -9.43 4.88 7.35
CA LEU A 2 -8.69 4.52 6.11
C LEU A 2 -9.53 4.51 4.81
N ILE A 3 -10.83 4.21 4.87
CA ILE A 3 -11.72 4.28 3.70
C ILE A 3 -11.75 5.70 3.10
N LEU A 4 -11.67 6.75 3.94
CA LEU A 4 -11.61 8.14 3.47
C LEU A 4 -10.26 8.42 2.79
N LEU A 5 -9.19 7.82 3.29
CA LEU A 5 -7.86 7.95 2.72
C LEU A 5 -7.79 7.35 1.31
N TRP A 6 -8.42 6.18 1.11
CA TRP A 6 -8.53 5.52 -0.21
C TRP A 6 -9.39 6.30 -1.21
N ASN A 7 -10.50 6.88 -0.76
CA ASN A 7 -11.26 7.83 -1.60
C ASN A 7 -10.45 9.10 -1.90
N GLY A 8 -9.61 9.53 -0.96
CA GLY A 8 -8.67 10.64 -1.13
C GLY A 8 -7.65 10.40 -2.24
N PHE A 9 -7.17 9.16 -2.40
CA PHE A 9 -6.22 8.82 -3.47
C PHE A 9 -6.78 9.06 -4.88
N ARG A 10 -8.10 8.91 -5.10
CA ARG A 10 -8.72 9.27 -6.39
C ARG A 10 -8.64 10.77 -6.68
N ILE A 11 -8.69 11.61 -5.65
CA ILE A 11 -8.54 13.07 -5.77
C ILE A 11 -7.05 13.41 -5.94
N LEU A 12 -6.18 12.76 -5.17
CA LEU A 12 -4.73 12.94 -5.22
C LEU A 12 -4.14 12.50 -6.57
N TYR A 13 -4.75 11.53 -7.27
CA TYR A 13 -4.37 11.14 -8.62
C TYR A 13 -4.35 12.32 -9.61
N LYS A 14 -5.20 13.33 -9.41
CA LYS A 14 -5.25 14.54 -10.25
C LYS A 14 -4.25 15.63 -9.84
N ARG A 15 -3.55 15.44 -8.70
CA ARG A 15 -2.68 16.44 -8.05
C ARG A 15 -1.34 15.79 -7.68
N PRO A 16 -0.48 15.48 -8.67
CA PRO A 16 0.80 14.81 -8.42
C PRO A 16 1.71 15.58 -7.47
N ASP A 17 1.57 16.91 -7.37
CA ASP A 17 2.32 17.74 -6.42
C ASP A 17 2.04 17.36 -4.97
N LEU A 18 0.76 17.09 -4.63
CA LEU A 18 0.37 16.65 -3.29
C LEU A 18 0.81 15.21 -3.02
N VAL A 19 0.80 14.36 -4.05
CA VAL A 19 1.25 12.96 -3.94
C VAL A 19 2.73 12.90 -3.61
N LYS A 20 3.56 13.77 -4.21
CA LYS A 20 4.99 13.84 -3.89
C LYS A 20 5.22 14.22 -2.43
N SER A 21 4.55 15.26 -1.94
CA SER A 21 4.65 15.65 -0.53
C SER A 21 4.16 14.55 0.41
N LEU A 22 3.10 13.82 0.04
CA LEU A 22 2.63 12.67 0.81
C LEU A 22 3.66 11.53 0.81
N LEU A 23 4.29 11.24 -0.34
CA LEU A 23 5.34 10.23 -0.45
C LEU A 23 6.55 10.60 0.42
N GLU A 24 6.95 11.87 0.45
CA GLU A 24 8.03 12.36 1.32
C GLU A 24 7.69 12.15 2.81
N LEU A 25 6.44 12.42 3.21
CA LEU A 25 5.98 12.16 4.58
C LEU A 25 5.96 10.67 4.93
N VAL A 26 5.57 9.80 4.00
CA VAL A 26 5.63 8.34 4.17
C VAL A 26 7.07 7.88 4.36
N HIS A 27 8.00 8.35 3.52
CA HIS A 27 9.43 8.03 3.64
C HIS A 27 10.03 8.54 4.93
N GLU A 28 9.67 9.75 5.38
CA GLU A 28 10.09 10.26 6.68
C GLU A 28 9.59 9.38 7.84
N SER A 29 8.33 8.94 7.76
CA SER A 29 7.72 8.07 8.77
C SER A 29 8.39 6.69 8.81
N GLN A 30 8.70 6.10 7.65
CA GLN A 30 9.45 4.85 7.55
C GLN A 30 10.87 4.99 8.13
N ARG A 31 11.55 6.12 7.90
CA ARG A 31 12.87 6.40 8.50
C ARG A 31 12.79 6.50 10.01
N LYS A 32 11.80 7.22 10.55
CA LYS A 32 11.55 7.30 12.00
C LYS A 32 11.29 5.91 12.57
N GLN A 33 10.48 5.11 11.89
CA GLN A 33 10.20 3.73 12.28
C GLN A 33 11.46 2.85 12.36
N SER A 34 12.31 2.93 11.33
CA SER A 34 13.58 2.20 11.27
C SER A 34 14.54 2.64 12.38
N ASN A 35 14.61 3.93 12.66
CA ASN A 35 15.51 4.50 13.67
C ASN A 35 15.04 4.19 15.11
N THR A 36 13.74 4.22 15.36
CA THR A 36 13.14 3.89 16.67
C THR A 36 13.19 2.39 16.98
N ARG A 37 13.39 1.51 15.98
CA ARG A 37 13.66 0.09 16.20
C ARG A 37 14.91 -0.15 17.07
N SER A 38 15.82 0.83 17.13
CA SER A 38 17.00 0.84 18.01
C SER A 38 16.70 1.29 19.44
N ASP A 39 15.53 1.89 19.71
CA ASP A 39 15.16 2.55 20.98
C ASP A 39 14.23 1.68 21.85
N GLY A 40 14.09 0.39 21.51
CA GLY A 40 13.31 -0.58 22.29
C GLY A 40 11.79 -0.59 22.04
N TYR A 41 11.27 0.32 21.21
CA TYR A 41 9.87 0.31 20.77
C TYR A 41 9.72 -0.55 19.50
N VAL A 42 9.03 -1.67 19.60
CA VAL A 42 8.76 -2.57 18.45
C VAL A 42 7.47 -2.13 17.79
N TYR A 43 7.57 -1.57 16.59
CA TYR A 43 6.39 -1.33 15.74
C TYR A 43 5.75 -2.66 15.35
N LYS A 44 4.42 -2.66 15.26
CA LYS A 44 3.72 -3.82 14.71
C LYS A 44 4.06 -3.96 13.23
N ILE A 45 4.14 -5.20 12.76
CA ILE A 45 4.33 -5.50 11.34
C ILE A 45 3.26 -4.82 10.48
N GLU A 46 2.04 -4.70 11.00
CA GLU A 46 0.93 -3.98 10.38
C GLU A 46 1.24 -2.51 10.11
N ASP A 47 1.94 -1.81 11.03
CA ASP A 47 2.31 -0.41 10.84
C ASP A 47 3.36 -0.26 9.73
N VAL A 48 4.33 -1.19 9.68
CA VAL A 48 5.35 -1.24 8.61
C VAL A 48 4.67 -1.47 7.25
N CYS A 49 3.80 -2.48 7.18
CA CYS A 49 3.10 -2.85 5.97
C CYS A 49 2.10 -1.79 5.52
N LEU A 50 1.46 -1.07 6.46
CA LEU A 50 0.60 0.06 6.13
C LEU A 50 1.39 1.20 5.48
N LEU A 51 2.56 1.55 6.01
CA LEU A 51 3.42 2.57 5.38
C LEU A 51 3.88 2.13 3.98
N LYS A 52 4.21 0.84 3.81
CA LYS A 52 4.58 0.27 2.50
C LYS A 52 3.42 0.28 1.50
N LEU A 53 2.21 -0.01 1.96
CA LEU A 53 0.99 0.09 1.17
C LEU A 53 0.73 1.55 0.71
N LEU A 54 0.90 2.52 1.62
CA LEU A 54 0.76 3.95 1.31
C LEU A 54 1.81 4.42 0.30
N GLU A 55 3.05 3.95 0.43
CA GLU A 55 4.11 4.19 -0.55
C GLU A 55 3.67 3.67 -1.93
N GLY A 56 3.21 2.42 -2.01
CA GLY A 56 2.68 1.80 -3.23
C GLY A 56 1.55 2.61 -3.89
N MET A 57 0.62 3.13 -3.08
CA MET A 57 -0.47 3.98 -3.57
C MET A 57 0.03 5.33 -4.12
N CYS A 58 1.00 5.96 -3.46
CA CYS A 58 1.59 7.20 -3.92
C CYS A 58 2.34 7.02 -5.24
N VAL A 59 3.17 5.98 -5.35
CA VAL A 59 3.96 5.73 -6.57
C VAL A 59 3.07 5.31 -7.73
N ARG A 60 1.95 4.60 -7.47
CA ARG A 60 0.90 4.36 -8.47
C ARG A 60 0.29 5.67 -8.97
N CYS A 61 0.00 6.63 -8.09
CA CYS A 61 -0.51 7.95 -8.47
C CYS A 61 0.51 8.78 -9.27
N LEU A 62 1.81 8.52 -9.09
CA LEU A 62 2.89 9.09 -9.91
C LEU A 62 3.16 8.30 -11.20
N ASN A 63 2.26 7.39 -11.57
CA ASN A 63 2.34 6.54 -12.77
C ASN A 63 3.52 5.56 -12.78
N GLN A 64 4.12 5.27 -11.62
CA GLN A 64 5.19 4.28 -11.44
C GLN A 64 4.60 2.91 -11.07
N LYS A 65 3.94 2.27 -12.04
CA LYS A 65 3.17 1.03 -11.81
C LYS A 65 4.04 -0.15 -11.35
N GLU A 66 5.23 -0.34 -11.92
CA GLU A 66 6.12 -1.44 -11.52
C GLU A 66 6.56 -1.32 -10.05
N LEU A 67 6.91 -0.10 -9.62
CA LEU A 67 7.30 0.17 -8.24
C LEU A 67 6.13 -0.06 -7.27
N ALA A 68 4.92 0.33 -7.66
CA ALA A 68 3.71 0.07 -6.88
C ALA A 68 3.48 -1.43 -6.67
N MET A 69 3.61 -2.24 -7.72
CA MET A 69 3.45 -3.69 -7.65
C MET A 69 4.45 -4.34 -6.69
N LEU A 70 5.71 -3.93 -6.76
CA LEU A 70 6.74 -4.42 -5.81
C LEU A 70 6.40 -4.06 -4.37
N CYS A 71 5.89 -2.84 -4.11
CA CYS A 71 5.47 -2.44 -2.78
C CYS A 71 4.33 -3.33 -2.26
N PHE A 72 3.34 -3.64 -3.11
CA PHE A 72 2.21 -4.48 -2.74
C PHE A 72 2.60 -5.94 -2.52
N GLN A 73 3.49 -6.50 -3.35
CA GLN A 73 4.03 -7.85 -3.13
C GLN A 73 4.77 -7.98 -1.79
N GLN A 74 5.55 -6.96 -1.41
CA GLN A 74 6.23 -6.92 -0.11
C GLN A 74 5.23 -6.94 1.06
N VAL A 75 4.10 -6.24 0.93
CA VAL A 75 3.04 -6.26 1.94
C VAL A 75 2.39 -7.65 2.05
N LEU A 76 2.06 -8.28 0.92
CA LEU A 76 1.46 -9.62 0.92
C LEU A 76 2.40 -10.72 1.42
N THR A 77 3.72 -10.53 1.30
CA THR A 77 4.68 -11.47 1.88
C THR A 77 4.56 -11.56 3.40
N HIS A 78 4.10 -10.49 4.05
CA HIS A 78 3.89 -10.40 5.49
C HIS A 78 2.44 -10.69 5.91
N GLU A 79 1.57 -11.14 4.99
CA GLU A 79 0.16 -11.42 5.29
C GLU A 79 -0.02 -12.44 6.42
N SER A 80 0.85 -13.46 6.47
CA SER A 80 0.82 -14.49 7.52
C SER A 80 1.16 -13.97 8.92
N GLU A 81 1.75 -12.78 9.02
CA GLU A 81 2.13 -12.13 10.28
C GLU A 81 1.07 -11.12 10.76
N PHE A 82 0.03 -10.88 9.97
CA PHE A 82 -1.05 -9.96 10.34
C PHE A 82 -2.01 -10.57 11.37
N ALA A 83 -2.62 -9.69 12.17
CA ALA A 83 -3.68 -10.12 13.07
C ALA A 83 -4.91 -10.56 12.29
N GLU A 84 -5.67 -11.51 12.84
CA GLU A 84 -6.91 -11.98 12.24
C GLU A 84 -7.90 -10.80 12.06
N GLY A 85 -8.39 -10.60 10.84
CA GLY A 85 -9.25 -9.46 10.48
C GLY A 85 -8.49 -8.19 10.07
N SER A 86 -7.18 -8.26 9.84
CA SER A 86 -6.41 -7.14 9.30
C SER A 86 -6.82 -6.84 7.86
N TYR A 87 -7.28 -5.61 7.63
CA TYR A 87 -7.74 -5.16 6.33
C TYR A 87 -6.60 -4.94 5.32
N ILE A 88 -5.36 -4.85 5.80
CA ILE A 88 -4.19 -4.48 4.99
C ILE A 88 -3.99 -5.45 3.82
N ALA A 89 -4.06 -6.76 4.08
CA ALA A 89 -3.91 -7.78 3.04
C ALA A 89 -5.05 -7.70 2.01
N ALA A 90 -6.30 -7.67 2.46
CA ALA A 90 -7.47 -7.57 1.60
C ALA A 90 -7.41 -6.31 0.70
N TYR A 91 -7.05 -5.15 1.25
CA TYR A 91 -6.88 -3.92 0.47
C TYR A 91 -5.72 -4.01 -0.54
N THR A 92 -4.60 -4.62 -0.14
CA THR A 92 -3.45 -4.79 -1.04
C THR A 92 -3.80 -5.69 -2.22
N CYS A 93 -4.49 -6.81 -1.97
CA CYS A 93 -5.02 -7.69 -3.00
C CYS A 93 -6.01 -6.97 -3.92
N ALA A 94 -6.92 -6.16 -3.36
CA ALA A 94 -7.87 -5.40 -4.18
C ALA A 94 -7.16 -4.41 -5.12
N GLU A 95 -6.18 -3.66 -4.61
CA GLU A 95 -5.42 -2.70 -5.43
C GLU A 95 -4.57 -3.38 -6.50
N MET A 96 -3.93 -4.51 -6.19
CA MET A 96 -3.25 -5.33 -7.19
C MET A 96 -4.24 -5.84 -8.26
N GLY A 97 -5.41 -6.30 -7.85
CA GLY A 97 -6.48 -6.71 -8.76
C GLY A 97 -6.89 -5.60 -9.73
N PHE A 98 -7.10 -4.38 -9.22
CA PHE A 98 -7.38 -3.22 -10.06
C PHE A 98 -6.22 -2.89 -11.01
N MET A 99 -4.97 -3.00 -10.56
CA MET A 99 -3.81 -2.77 -11.43
C MET A 99 -3.69 -3.80 -12.56
N HIS A 100 -3.94 -5.08 -12.28
CA HIS A 100 -3.95 -6.12 -13.31
C HIS A 100 -5.08 -5.91 -14.32
N LEU A 101 -6.27 -5.49 -13.86
CA LEU A 101 -7.38 -5.10 -14.73
C LEU A 101 -7.02 -3.91 -15.63
N ASP A 102 -6.42 -2.86 -15.06
CA ASP A 102 -5.94 -1.68 -15.81
C ASP A 102 -4.85 -2.04 -16.84
N ASN A 103 -4.11 -3.14 -16.63
CA ASN A 103 -3.08 -3.64 -17.52
C ASN A 103 -3.61 -4.64 -18.57
N GLY A 104 -4.92 -4.94 -18.57
CA GLY A 104 -5.57 -5.87 -19.49
C GLY A 104 -5.51 -7.35 -19.09
N ASP A 105 -4.90 -7.69 -17.95
CA ASP A 105 -4.87 -9.06 -17.41
C ASP A 105 -6.07 -9.30 -16.48
N VAL A 106 -7.22 -9.55 -17.12
CA VAL A 106 -8.51 -9.71 -16.44
C VAL A 106 -8.56 -11.00 -15.61
N THR A 107 -7.82 -12.03 -16.01
CA THR A 107 -7.76 -13.32 -15.31
C THR A 107 -7.09 -13.19 -13.94
N THR A 108 -5.88 -12.63 -13.91
CA THR A 108 -5.13 -12.43 -12.66
C THR A 108 -5.81 -11.37 -11.79
N GLY A 109 -6.38 -10.33 -12.41
CA GLY A 109 -7.13 -9.30 -11.70
C GLY A 109 -8.35 -9.83 -10.97
N LYS A 110 -9.16 -10.69 -11.60
CA LYS A 110 -10.31 -11.34 -10.93
C LYS A 110 -9.89 -12.23 -9.78
N HIS A 111 -8.83 -13.02 -9.95
CA HIS A 111 -8.35 -13.89 -8.89
C HIS A 111 -7.94 -13.10 -7.64
N HIS A 112 -7.19 -12.00 -7.80
CA HIS A 112 -6.83 -11.14 -6.67
C HIS A 112 -8.04 -10.48 -5.99
N LEU A 113 -9.09 -10.15 -6.75
CA LEU A 113 -10.33 -9.60 -6.19
C LEU A 113 -11.16 -10.66 -5.43
N GLU A 114 -11.09 -11.93 -5.82
CA GLU A 114 -11.75 -13.03 -5.10
C GLU A 114 -11.01 -13.37 -3.79
N VAL A 115 -9.69 -13.20 -3.77
CA VAL A 115 -8.83 -13.42 -2.59
C VAL A 115 -8.93 -12.26 -1.58
N ALA A 116 -9.27 -11.06 -2.03
CA ALA A 116 -9.53 -9.91 -1.16
C ALA A 116 -10.85 -10.12 -0.38
N ARG A 117 -10.80 -10.85 0.74
CA ARG A 117 -11.96 -11.18 1.58
C ARG A 117 -11.78 -10.79 3.04
#